data_AF-A0A935Y4G4-F1
#
_entry.id   AF-A0A935Y4G4-F1
#
_cell.length_a   1.000
_cell.length_b   1.000
_cell.length_c   1.000
_cell.angle_alpha   90.00
_cell.angle_beta   90.00
_cell.angle_gamma   90.00
#
_symmetry.space_group_name_H-M   'P 1'
#
loop_
_entity.id
_entity.type
_entity.pdbx_description
1 polymer ?
#
loop_
_entity_poly.entity_id
_entity_poly.type
_entity_poly.pdbx_seq_one_letter_code
_entity_poly.pdbx_strand_id
1 'polypeptide(L)'
;MKIITPDELYNISNDRSIIIDVRSPSEFTAGHFPGAINLPLFGDQERIQVGILYKKSGKQAAVELGLKFAGAKLAQYFERAQAVSKGRHAIIYCFRGGMRSQSMAWLLDFCGMDISIVKGGYKGIRRWARSEYETRNYKLILIGGKTGSGKTKLLQILQKKGNQILDLENLANHKGSAFGWIGEQKQVSAEQFENLVFKSIFALTTEKEIFIENESRLIGSVAIPVELWQSMLTSPLVVMDVEFNTRLQHLVEVYCNSHESNDENLILSFKKIGRRIGSEKMNLAINSINQKRYKDAAEIALDYYDKCYAYDISKVATRSIHQYTIKDLEFEKWIDDFIDFCNQIKDGKN
;
A
#
# COMPACT_ATOMS: atom_id res chain seq x y z
N MET A 1 -1.42 17.72 -28.52
CA MET A 1 -0.82 16.65 -27.68
C MET A 1 0.52 17.03 -27.01
N LYS A 2 0.53 17.23 -25.68
CA LYS A 2 1.72 17.53 -24.86
C LYS A 2 2.38 16.23 -24.35
N ILE A 3 3.70 16.21 -24.14
CA ILE A 3 4.40 15.14 -23.40
C ILE A 3 4.75 15.66 -22.02
N ILE A 4 4.41 14.93 -20.98
CA ILE A 4 4.75 15.26 -19.59
C ILE A 4 5.69 14.23 -18.98
N THR A 5 6.52 14.64 -18.05
CA THR A 5 7.41 13.79 -17.27
C THR A 5 6.68 13.11 -16.11
N PRO A 6 7.26 12.04 -15.51
CA PRO A 6 6.75 11.47 -14.27
C PRO A 6 6.66 12.47 -13.11
N ASP A 7 7.62 13.39 -12.97
CA ASP A 7 7.55 14.44 -11.95
C ASP A 7 6.32 15.34 -12.13
N GLU A 8 6.13 15.87 -13.34
CA GLU A 8 4.93 16.65 -13.67
C GLU A 8 3.65 15.86 -13.37
N LEU A 9 3.62 14.54 -13.65
CA LEU A 9 2.48 13.68 -13.36
C LEU A 9 2.11 13.66 -11.87
N TYR A 10 3.08 13.55 -10.96
CA TYR A 10 2.82 13.52 -9.52
C TYR A 10 2.43 14.88 -8.95
N ASN A 11 2.79 15.98 -9.62
CA ASN A 11 2.46 17.34 -9.22
C ASN A 11 1.14 17.87 -9.83
N ILE A 12 0.46 17.11 -10.69
CA ILE A 12 -0.82 17.51 -11.29
C ILE A 12 -1.99 17.29 -10.31
N SER A 13 -2.87 18.28 -10.21
CA SER A 13 -4.13 18.16 -9.45
C SER A 13 -5.11 17.19 -10.10
N ASN A 14 -5.55 16.18 -9.33
CA ASN A 14 -6.56 15.19 -9.75
C ASN A 14 -7.95 15.78 -10.00
N ASP A 15 -8.23 16.99 -9.51
CA ASP A 15 -9.52 17.65 -9.74
C ASP A 15 -9.65 18.15 -11.18
N ARG A 16 -8.50 18.43 -11.83
CA ARG A 16 -8.44 19.03 -13.17
C ARG A 16 -8.06 18.05 -14.26
N SER A 17 -7.57 16.87 -13.89
CA SER A 17 -7.04 15.89 -14.83
C SER A 17 -7.52 14.47 -14.51
N ILE A 18 -7.61 13.63 -15.53
CA ILE A 18 -7.81 12.20 -15.38
C ILE A 18 -6.63 11.43 -15.97
N ILE A 19 -6.24 10.35 -15.32
CA ILE A 19 -5.12 9.52 -15.76
C ILE A 19 -5.69 8.24 -16.36
N ILE A 20 -5.30 7.93 -17.60
CA ILE A 20 -5.81 6.80 -18.38
C ILE A 20 -4.66 5.85 -18.70
N ASP A 21 -4.79 4.62 -18.22
CA ASP A 21 -3.89 3.52 -18.53
C ASP A 21 -4.46 2.71 -19.70
N VAL A 22 -3.77 2.73 -20.85
CA VAL A 22 -4.21 2.01 -22.06
C VAL A 22 -3.59 0.63 -22.21
N ARG A 23 -2.91 0.13 -21.17
CA ARG A 23 -2.42 -1.25 -21.10
C ARG A 23 -3.58 -2.24 -20.94
N SER A 24 -3.31 -3.53 -21.13
CA SER A 24 -4.35 -4.54 -20.99
C SER A 24 -4.84 -4.68 -19.54
N PRO A 25 -6.02 -5.26 -19.29
CA PRO A 25 -6.57 -5.40 -17.94
C PRO A 25 -5.65 -6.14 -16.96
N SER A 26 -4.94 -7.18 -17.40
CA SER A 26 -3.96 -7.88 -16.56
C SER A 26 -2.74 -6.99 -16.23
N GLU A 27 -2.23 -6.21 -17.19
CA GLU A 27 -1.14 -5.25 -16.96
C GLU A 27 -1.56 -4.16 -15.95
N PHE A 28 -2.83 -3.72 -15.97
CA PHE A 28 -3.37 -2.73 -15.02
C PHE A 28 -3.61 -3.33 -13.62
N THR A 29 -4.17 -4.53 -13.55
CA THR A 29 -4.44 -5.25 -12.30
C THR A 29 -3.16 -5.60 -11.55
N ALA A 30 -2.08 -5.90 -12.29
CA ALA A 30 -0.77 -6.15 -11.70
C ALA A 30 -0.22 -4.92 -10.97
N GLY A 31 -0.50 -3.72 -11.47
CA GLY A 31 -0.13 -2.45 -10.85
C GLY A 31 -0.31 -1.29 -11.83
N HIS A 32 -0.74 -0.13 -11.35
CA HIS A 32 -1.01 1.06 -12.16
C HIS A 32 -0.76 2.33 -11.33
N PHE A 33 -0.66 3.50 -12.00
CA PHE A 33 -0.54 4.77 -11.29
C PHE A 33 -1.77 4.98 -10.40
N PRO A 34 -1.65 5.31 -9.09
CA PRO A 34 -2.81 5.27 -8.22
C PRO A 34 -3.83 6.37 -8.54
N GLY A 35 -5.06 5.95 -8.86
CA GLY A 35 -6.14 6.82 -9.34
C GLY A 35 -6.32 6.80 -10.87
N ALA A 36 -5.47 6.08 -11.60
CA ALA A 36 -5.66 5.89 -13.04
C ALA A 36 -6.86 4.96 -13.34
N ILE A 37 -7.52 5.21 -14.46
CA ILE A 37 -8.59 4.36 -14.99
C ILE A 37 -8.04 3.55 -16.17
N ASN A 38 -8.43 2.27 -16.25
CA ASN A 38 -8.05 1.43 -17.37
C ASN A 38 -8.99 1.64 -18.57
N LEU A 39 -8.43 2.07 -19.70
CA LEU A 39 -9.11 2.11 -21.00
C LEU A 39 -8.23 1.37 -22.01
N PRO A 40 -8.26 0.03 -21.98
CA PRO A 40 -7.28 -0.79 -22.69
C PRO A 40 -7.39 -0.63 -24.20
N LEU A 41 -6.28 -0.35 -24.89
CA LEU A 41 -6.23 -0.39 -26.36
C LEU A 41 -6.40 -1.83 -26.88
N PHE A 42 -5.96 -2.82 -26.09
CA PHE A 42 -6.08 -4.24 -26.39
C PHE A 42 -6.52 -5.00 -25.14
N GLY A 43 -7.44 -5.94 -25.30
CA GLY A 43 -7.68 -6.96 -24.28
C GLY A 43 -6.46 -7.86 -24.07
N ASP A 44 -6.47 -8.70 -23.03
CA ASP A 44 -5.30 -9.51 -22.69
C ASP A 44 -4.87 -10.47 -23.82
N GLN A 45 -5.82 -11.12 -24.49
CA GLN A 45 -5.52 -12.01 -25.60
C GLN A 45 -4.96 -11.28 -26.82
N GLU A 46 -5.58 -10.15 -27.20
CA GLU A 46 -5.11 -9.28 -28.29
C GLU A 46 -3.70 -8.77 -28.00
N ARG A 47 -3.43 -8.37 -26.75
CA ARG A 47 -2.12 -7.90 -26.28
C ARG A 47 -1.04 -8.99 -26.39
N ILE A 48 -1.39 -10.25 -26.11
CA ILE A 48 -0.49 -11.39 -26.28
C ILE A 48 -0.20 -11.61 -27.76
N GLN A 49 -1.23 -11.65 -28.61
CA GLN A 49 -1.07 -11.89 -30.05
C GLN A 49 -0.21 -10.82 -30.74
N VAL A 50 -0.51 -9.54 -30.49
CA VAL A 50 0.30 -8.41 -31.01
C VAL A 50 1.74 -8.48 -30.50
N GLY A 51 1.93 -8.86 -29.23
CA GLY A 51 3.26 -9.02 -28.63
C GLY A 51 4.08 -10.16 -29.24
N ILE A 52 3.45 -11.30 -29.52
CA ILE A 52 4.08 -12.45 -30.20
C ILE A 52 4.45 -12.06 -31.63
N LEU A 53 3.53 -11.44 -32.36
CA LEU A 53 3.76 -11.05 -33.76
C LEU A 53 4.88 -10.01 -33.87
N TYR A 54 4.94 -9.05 -32.95
CA TYR A 54 6.03 -8.08 -32.89
C TYR A 54 7.40 -8.77 -32.74
N LYS A 55 7.49 -9.78 -31.88
CA LYS A 55 8.74 -10.54 -31.67
C LYS A 55 9.10 -11.43 -32.85
N LYS A 56 8.12 -12.04 -33.52
CA LYS A 56 8.37 -13.02 -34.60
C LYS A 56 8.51 -12.39 -35.98
N SER A 57 7.71 -11.38 -36.28
CA SER A 57 7.52 -10.84 -37.64
C SER A 57 7.75 -9.32 -37.72
N GLY A 58 8.25 -8.72 -36.64
CA GLY A 58 8.65 -7.32 -36.60
C GLY A 58 7.51 -6.33 -36.41
N LYS A 59 7.88 -5.05 -36.43
CA LYS A 59 7.00 -3.92 -36.08
C LYS A 59 5.80 -3.80 -37.02
N GLN A 60 6.02 -3.89 -38.34
CA GLN A 60 4.98 -3.65 -39.34
C GLN A 60 3.80 -4.62 -39.21
N ALA A 61 4.08 -5.93 -39.13
CA ALA A 61 3.05 -6.95 -38.95
C ALA A 61 2.23 -6.75 -37.67
N ALA A 62 2.90 -6.38 -36.57
CA ALA A 62 2.22 -6.08 -35.31
C ALA A 62 1.32 -4.84 -35.39
N VAL A 63 1.71 -3.82 -36.15
CA VAL A 63 0.90 -2.62 -36.41
C VAL A 63 -0.34 -2.97 -37.20
N GLU A 64 -0.20 -3.75 -38.27
CA GLU A 64 -1.35 -4.18 -39.10
C GLU A 64 -2.37 -5.00 -38.30
N LEU A 65 -1.90 -5.93 -37.47
CA LEU A 65 -2.78 -6.66 -36.57
C LEU A 65 -3.43 -5.75 -35.51
N GLY A 66 -2.64 -4.82 -34.94
CA GLY A 66 -3.15 -3.84 -33.99
C GLY A 66 -4.24 -2.94 -34.56
N LEU A 67 -4.09 -2.52 -35.82
CA LEU A 67 -5.10 -1.74 -36.55
C LEU A 67 -6.39 -2.53 -36.76
N LYS A 68 -6.31 -3.83 -37.05
CA LYS A 68 -7.50 -4.69 -37.16
C LYS A 68 -8.26 -4.77 -35.83
N PHE A 69 -7.56 -4.92 -34.70
CA PHE A 69 -8.20 -4.96 -33.39
C PHE A 69 -8.76 -3.60 -32.93
N ALA A 70 -7.98 -2.53 -33.11
CA ALA A 70 -8.35 -1.20 -32.64
C ALA A 70 -9.37 -0.51 -33.54
N GLY A 71 -9.29 -0.73 -34.86
CA GLY A 71 -10.16 -0.11 -35.87
C GLY A 71 -11.64 -0.37 -35.63
N ALA A 72 -11.99 -1.59 -35.24
CA ALA A 72 -13.37 -1.96 -34.92
C ALA A 72 -13.92 -1.28 -33.65
N LYS A 73 -13.06 -0.64 -32.83
CA LYS A 73 -13.38 -0.12 -31.50
C LYS A 73 -13.18 1.39 -31.36
N LEU A 74 -12.83 2.10 -32.45
CA LEU A 74 -12.45 3.52 -32.39
C LEU A 74 -13.53 4.41 -31.76
N ALA A 75 -14.78 4.29 -32.21
CA ALA A 75 -15.90 5.06 -31.64
C ALA A 75 -16.08 4.78 -30.14
N GLN A 76 -16.01 3.50 -29.75
CA GLN A 76 -16.14 3.09 -28.35
C GLN A 76 -15.02 3.65 -27.46
N TYR A 77 -13.79 3.76 -27.98
CA TYR A 77 -12.68 4.37 -27.22
C TYR A 77 -12.94 5.83 -26.92
N PHE A 78 -13.42 6.58 -27.92
CA PHE A 78 -13.77 7.99 -27.74
C PHE A 78 -14.92 8.17 -26.75
N GLU A 79 -16.03 7.44 -26.92
CA GLU A 79 -17.19 7.52 -26.02
C GLU A 79 -16.80 7.24 -24.56
N ARG A 80 -16.02 6.18 -24.33
CA ARG A 80 -15.54 5.82 -22.99
C ARG A 80 -14.60 6.88 -22.43
N ALA A 81 -13.67 7.39 -23.22
CA ALA A 81 -12.74 8.43 -22.79
C ALA A 81 -13.47 9.73 -22.43
N GLN A 82 -14.47 10.12 -23.22
CA GLN A 82 -15.31 11.28 -22.95
C GLN A 82 -16.12 11.10 -21.66
N ALA A 83 -16.72 9.92 -21.47
CA ALA A 83 -17.51 9.61 -20.28
C ALA A 83 -16.68 9.66 -18.97
N VAL A 84 -15.44 9.17 -19.00
CA VAL A 84 -14.57 9.17 -17.81
C VAL A 84 -13.93 10.54 -17.56
N SER A 85 -13.49 11.22 -18.62
CA SER A 85 -12.85 12.54 -18.50
C SER A 85 -13.82 13.61 -18.05
N LYS A 86 -15.09 13.57 -18.51
CA LYS A 86 -16.11 14.59 -18.23
C LYS A 86 -15.60 16.01 -18.57
N GLY A 87 -14.85 16.14 -19.67
CA GLY A 87 -14.26 17.40 -20.12
C GLY A 87 -12.97 17.81 -19.41
N ARG A 88 -12.46 17.02 -18.45
CA ARG A 88 -11.15 17.24 -17.81
C ARG A 88 -10.00 16.83 -18.73
N HIS A 89 -8.82 17.40 -18.50
CA HIS A 89 -7.59 17.04 -19.22
C HIS A 89 -7.25 15.55 -19.06
N ALA A 90 -7.01 14.82 -20.15
CA ALA A 90 -6.71 13.39 -20.08
C ALA A 90 -5.21 13.08 -20.28
N ILE A 91 -4.62 12.44 -19.28
CA ILE A 91 -3.21 12.06 -19.27
C ILE A 91 -3.10 10.58 -19.55
N ILE A 92 -2.50 10.21 -20.67
CA ILE A 92 -2.51 8.85 -21.18
C ILE A 92 -1.13 8.23 -21.05
N TYR A 93 -1.07 6.98 -20.58
CA TYR A 93 0.16 6.21 -20.64
C TYR A 93 -0.09 4.76 -21.06
N CYS A 94 0.93 4.17 -21.66
CA CYS A 94 1.05 2.72 -21.83
C CYS A 94 2.31 2.24 -21.11
N PHE A 95 2.74 1.00 -21.33
CA PHE A 95 3.89 0.44 -20.60
C PHE A 95 5.20 1.24 -20.77
N ARG A 96 5.48 1.77 -21.97
CA ARG A 96 6.73 2.49 -22.29
C ARG A 96 6.54 3.88 -22.89
N GLY A 97 5.29 4.39 -22.94
CA GLY A 97 4.98 5.65 -23.60
C GLY A 97 5.20 5.62 -25.12
N GLY A 98 5.06 4.43 -25.74
CA GLY A 98 5.25 4.22 -27.17
C GLY A 98 3.93 4.21 -27.95
N MET A 99 3.90 3.43 -29.04
CA MET A 99 2.80 3.45 -30.03
C MET A 99 1.40 3.27 -29.42
N ARG A 100 1.21 2.42 -28.40
CA ARG A 100 -0.11 2.20 -27.80
C ARG A 100 -0.74 3.47 -27.23
N SER A 101 0.03 4.22 -26.42
CA SER A 101 -0.46 5.49 -25.86
C SER A 101 -0.52 6.57 -26.92
N GLN A 102 0.41 6.60 -27.87
CA GLN A 102 0.41 7.58 -28.97
C GLN A 102 -0.79 7.40 -29.91
N SER A 103 -1.16 6.16 -30.27
CA SER A 103 -2.30 5.90 -31.13
C SER A 103 -3.63 6.23 -30.45
N MET A 104 -3.79 5.88 -29.17
CA MET A 104 -4.97 6.28 -28.41
C MET A 104 -5.05 7.80 -28.26
N ALA A 105 -3.93 8.43 -27.89
CA ALA A 105 -3.83 9.87 -27.78
C ALA A 105 -4.18 10.58 -29.09
N TRP A 106 -3.65 10.11 -30.22
CA TRP A 106 -3.95 10.69 -31.53
C TRP A 106 -5.45 10.65 -31.84
N LEU A 107 -6.12 9.51 -31.59
CA LEU A 107 -7.56 9.38 -31.79
C LEU A 107 -8.34 10.39 -30.94
N LEU A 108 -8.01 10.50 -29.65
CA LEU A 108 -8.75 11.36 -28.73
C LEU A 108 -8.49 12.85 -28.99
N ASP A 109 -7.24 13.23 -29.30
CA ASP A 109 -6.85 14.59 -29.72
C ASP A 109 -7.56 14.97 -31.03
N PHE A 110 -7.62 14.05 -32.00
CA PHE A 110 -8.36 14.24 -33.25
C PHE A 110 -9.86 14.46 -33.02
N CYS A 111 -10.45 13.80 -32.03
CA CYS A 111 -11.83 14.03 -31.61
C CYS A 111 -12.01 15.25 -30.67
N GLY A 112 -10.98 16.08 -30.49
CA GLY A 112 -11.05 17.36 -29.78
C GLY A 112 -10.85 17.28 -28.26
N MET A 113 -10.36 16.17 -27.72
CA MET A 113 -10.03 16.06 -26.30
C MET A 113 -8.69 16.72 -25.99
N ASP A 114 -8.61 17.44 -24.87
CA ASP A 114 -7.35 17.96 -24.34
C ASP A 114 -6.55 16.84 -23.65
N ILE A 115 -5.36 16.54 -24.19
CA ILE A 115 -4.59 15.37 -23.78
C ILE A 115 -3.07 15.57 -23.65
N SER A 116 -2.49 14.79 -22.74
CA SER A 116 -1.04 14.63 -22.59
C SER A 116 -0.62 13.16 -22.58
N ILE A 117 0.64 12.87 -22.92
CA ILE A 117 1.24 11.54 -22.79
C ILE A 117 2.34 11.56 -21.74
N VAL A 118 2.41 10.52 -20.89
CA VAL A 118 3.53 10.35 -19.94
C VAL A 118 4.78 9.81 -20.65
N LYS A 119 5.87 10.57 -20.58
CA LYS A 119 7.19 10.22 -21.08
C LYS A 119 7.69 8.92 -20.45
N GLY A 120 8.05 7.95 -21.28
CA GLY A 120 8.50 6.62 -20.82
C GLY A 120 7.39 5.73 -20.27
N GLY A 121 6.14 6.20 -20.23
CA GLY A 121 4.97 5.46 -19.75
C GLY A 121 5.12 4.94 -18.33
N TYR A 122 4.39 3.87 -18.01
CA TYR A 122 4.37 3.27 -16.69
C TYR A 122 5.76 2.82 -16.20
N LYS A 123 6.60 2.29 -17.09
CA LYS A 123 7.99 1.95 -16.76
C LYS A 123 8.81 3.20 -16.37
N GLY A 124 8.59 4.32 -17.06
CA GLY A 124 9.19 5.60 -16.72
C GLY A 124 8.74 6.11 -15.35
N ILE A 125 7.43 6.03 -15.07
CA ILE A 125 6.83 6.39 -13.78
C ILE A 125 7.51 5.61 -12.64
N ARG A 126 7.56 4.27 -12.72
CA ARG A 126 8.14 3.44 -11.67
C ARG A 126 9.64 3.66 -11.48
N ARG A 127 10.38 3.90 -12.57
CA ARG A 127 11.81 4.20 -12.50
C ARG A 127 12.05 5.52 -11.77
N TRP A 128 11.29 6.55 -12.13
CA TRP A 128 11.41 7.86 -11.50
C TRP A 128 11.02 7.82 -10.02
N ALA A 129 9.94 7.11 -9.67
CA ALA A 129 9.54 6.92 -8.28
C ALA A 129 10.65 6.27 -7.44
N ARG A 130 11.35 5.27 -7.99
CA ARG A 130 12.52 4.66 -7.33
C ARG A 130 13.65 5.67 -7.12
N SER A 131 13.99 6.52 -8.09
CA SER A 131 15.06 7.51 -7.92
C SER A 131 14.71 8.61 -6.91
N GLU A 132 13.42 8.91 -6.72
CA GLU A 132 12.99 9.89 -5.70
C GLU A 132 13.21 9.38 -4.28
N TYR A 133 13.12 8.07 -4.03
CA TYR A 133 13.47 7.51 -2.71
C TYR A 133 14.95 7.71 -2.35
N GLU A 134 15.85 7.71 -3.34
CA GLU A 134 17.28 7.88 -3.11
C GLU A 134 17.66 9.33 -2.82
N THR A 135 16.83 10.30 -3.24
CA THR A 135 17.15 11.74 -3.16
C THR A 135 16.42 12.44 -2.02
N ARG A 136 15.26 11.94 -1.59
CA ARG A 136 14.48 12.55 -0.51
C ARG A 136 14.88 11.99 0.85
N ASN A 137 15.20 12.90 1.78
CA ASN A 137 15.51 12.54 3.16
C ASN A 137 14.25 12.67 4.03
N TYR A 138 13.55 11.55 4.25
CA TYR A 138 12.35 11.51 5.10
C TYR A 138 12.72 11.38 6.57
N LYS A 139 12.19 12.27 7.42
CA LYS A 139 12.36 12.23 8.87
C LYS A 139 11.35 11.26 9.48
N LEU A 140 11.67 9.96 9.54
CA LEU A 140 10.74 8.95 10.03
C LEU A 140 10.79 8.82 11.55
N ILE A 141 9.63 8.63 12.19
CA ILE A 141 9.48 8.15 13.57
C ILE A 141 8.68 6.86 13.53
N LEU A 142 9.31 5.77 13.98
CA LEU A 142 8.74 4.44 13.90
C LEU A 142 7.89 4.20 15.14
N ILE A 143 6.65 3.78 14.95
CA ILE A 143 5.74 3.41 16.03
C ILE A 143 5.75 1.89 16.17
N GLY A 144 6.42 1.42 17.22
CA GLY A 144 6.46 0.03 17.64
C GLY A 144 5.44 -0.27 18.74
N GLY A 145 5.22 -1.54 18.98
CA GLY A 145 4.37 -2.03 20.04
C GLY A 145 3.93 -3.45 19.75
N LYS A 146 3.74 -4.23 20.81
CA LYS A 146 3.25 -5.60 20.73
C LYS A 146 1.87 -5.66 20.06
N THR A 147 1.48 -6.85 19.60
CA THR A 147 0.16 -7.06 19.01
C THR A 147 -0.93 -6.64 20.01
N GLY A 148 -1.94 -5.93 19.51
CA GLY A 148 -3.02 -5.37 20.34
C GLY A 148 -2.75 -3.98 20.93
N SER A 149 -1.57 -3.38 20.73
CA SER A 149 -1.25 -2.04 21.29
C SER A 149 -1.99 -0.85 20.65
N GLY A 150 -2.79 -1.04 19.59
CA GLY A 150 -3.57 0.06 18.99
C GLY A 150 -2.82 1.02 18.07
N LYS A 151 -1.69 0.59 17.49
CA LYS A 151 -0.85 1.39 16.58
C LYS A 151 -1.63 2.07 15.45
N THR A 152 -2.48 1.33 14.74
CA THR A 152 -3.30 1.85 13.64
C THR A 152 -4.22 2.98 14.11
N LYS A 153 -4.85 2.82 15.29
CA LYS A 153 -5.72 3.85 15.89
C LYS A 153 -4.91 5.09 16.28
N LEU A 154 -3.72 4.92 16.86
CA LEU A 154 -2.80 6.02 17.17
C LEU A 154 -2.42 6.82 15.92
N LEU A 155 -2.02 6.16 14.83
CA LEU A 155 -1.67 6.85 13.58
C LEU A 155 -2.84 7.66 13.01
N GLN A 156 -4.05 7.11 13.01
CA GLN A 156 -5.24 7.84 12.55
C GLN A 156 -5.50 9.10 13.39
N ILE A 157 -5.26 9.05 14.70
CA ILE A 157 -5.44 10.20 15.59
C ILE A 157 -4.31 11.23 15.39
N LEU A 158 -3.06 10.78 15.20
CA LEU A 158 -1.95 11.65 14.80
C LEU A 158 -2.26 12.42 13.52
N GLN A 159 -2.81 11.74 12.51
CA GLN A 159 -3.24 12.37 11.26
C GLN A 159 -4.35 13.40 11.49
N LYS A 160 -5.38 13.08 12.30
CA LYS A 160 -6.44 14.04 12.66
C LYS A 160 -5.91 15.28 13.40
N LYS A 161 -4.81 15.13 14.15
CA LYS A 161 -4.09 16.22 14.82
C LYS A 161 -3.14 16.99 13.89
N GLY A 162 -3.10 16.66 12.60
CA GLY A 162 -2.31 17.37 11.58
C GLY A 162 -0.86 16.88 11.44
N ASN A 163 -0.51 15.74 12.03
CA ASN A 163 0.79 15.11 11.82
C ASN A 163 0.82 14.31 10.52
N GLN A 164 2.01 14.14 9.95
CA GLN A 164 2.19 13.32 8.75
C GLN A 164 2.31 11.86 9.16
N ILE A 165 1.55 11.00 8.48
CA ILE A 165 1.62 9.55 8.69
C ILE A 165 1.84 8.83 7.37
N LEU A 166 2.48 7.66 7.46
CA LEU A 166 2.47 6.66 6.41
C LEU A 166 1.94 5.36 7.00
N ASP A 167 0.66 5.07 6.76
CA ASP A 167 -0.04 3.87 7.25
C ASP A 167 0.21 2.70 6.27
N LEU A 168 1.22 1.89 6.54
CA LEU A 168 1.63 0.81 5.65
C LEU A 168 0.61 -0.34 5.64
N GLU A 169 -0.06 -0.60 6.76
CA GLU A 169 -1.04 -1.68 6.88
C GLU A 169 -2.29 -1.40 6.04
N ASN A 170 -2.78 -0.16 6.08
CA ASN A 170 -3.89 0.30 5.25
C ASN A 170 -3.55 0.23 3.77
N LEU A 171 -2.35 0.70 3.37
CA LEU A 171 -1.92 0.64 1.97
C LEU A 171 -1.73 -0.80 1.47
N ALA A 172 -1.43 -1.75 2.38
CA ALA A 172 -1.32 -3.17 2.08
C ALA A 172 -2.67 -3.91 2.11
N ASN A 173 -3.75 -3.30 2.65
CA ASN A 173 -4.96 -3.98 3.12
C ASN A 173 -4.63 -5.20 4.01
N HIS A 174 -3.71 -5.03 4.96
CA HIS A 174 -3.26 -6.14 5.81
C HIS A 174 -2.52 -5.66 7.08
N LYS A 175 -2.95 -6.15 8.25
CA LYS A 175 -2.42 -5.76 9.58
C LYS A 175 -1.16 -6.51 10.05
N GLY A 176 -0.17 -6.71 9.16
CA GLY A 176 1.16 -7.26 9.49
C GLY A 176 1.25 -8.70 10.07
N SER A 177 0.15 -9.37 10.41
CA SER A 177 0.14 -10.63 11.17
C SER A 177 -0.55 -11.80 10.44
N ALA A 178 -0.48 -13.01 10.97
CA ALA A 178 -1.18 -14.17 10.36
C ALA A 178 -2.71 -13.98 10.34
N PHE A 179 -3.22 -13.11 11.22
CA PHE A 179 -4.61 -12.70 11.34
C PHE A 179 -4.91 -11.41 10.56
N GLY A 180 -3.89 -10.72 10.03
CA GLY A 180 -4.00 -9.35 9.55
C GLY A 180 -4.86 -9.14 8.30
N TRP A 181 -5.26 -10.22 7.63
CA TRP A 181 -6.19 -10.21 6.49
C TRP A 181 -7.66 -10.25 6.90
N ILE A 182 -7.97 -10.59 8.17
CA ILE A 182 -9.34 -10.72 8.65
C ILE A 182 -9.98 -9.34 8.74
N GLY A 183 -11.16 -9.20 8.11
CA GLY A 183 -11.90 -7.94 8.04
C GLY A 183 -11.33 -6.93 7.04
N GLU A 184 -10.26 -7.28 6.31
CA GLU A 184 -9.65 -6.41 5.31
C GLU A 184 -10.17 -6.68 3.89
N GLN A 185 -10.00 -5.70 3.02
CA GLN A 185 -10.19 -5.89 1.59
C GLN A 185 -9.12 -6.85 1.03
N LYS A 186 -9.33 -7.32 -0.21
CA LYS A 186 -8.32 -8.11 -0.90
C LYS A 186 -6.98 -7.36 -0.90
N GLN A 187 -5.93 -8.03 -0.41
CA GLN A 187 -4.58 -7.51 -0.41
C GLN A 187 -4.16 -7.12 -1.84
N VAL A 188 -3.59 -5.92 -1.96
CA VAL A 188 -3.10 -5.39 -3.24
C VAL A 188 -1.91 -6.23 -3.75
N SER A 189 -1.66 -6.17 -5.07
CA SER A 189 -0.46 -6.77 -5.64
C SER A 189 0.80 -6.07 -5.12
N ALA A 190 1.95 -6.76 -5.17
CA ALA A 190 3.23 -6.18 -4.75
C ALA A 190 3.56 -4.88 -5.52
N GLU A 191 3.32 -4.85 -6.82
CA GLU A 191 3.59 -3.65 -7.62
C GLU A 191 2.60 -2.52 -7.32
N GLN A 192 1.33 -2.82 -7.04
CA GLN A 192 0.37 -1.79 -6.64
C GLN A 192 0.68 -1.24 -5.25
N PHE A 193 1.13 -2.09 -4.32
CA PHE A 193 1.60 -1.66 -3.00
C PHE A 193 2.75 -0.66 -3.12
N GLU A 194 3.78 -0.97 -3.92
CA GLU A 194 4.89 -0.03 -4.17
C GLU A 194 4.41 1.34 -4.68
N ASN A 195 3.45 1.35 -5.63
CA ASN A 195 2.90 2.59 -6.16
C ASN A 195 2.11 3.38 -5.12
N LEU A 196 1.33 2.71 -4.28
CA LEU A 196 0.52 3.32 -3.23
C LEU A 196 1.39 3.90 -2.12
N VAL A 197 2.42 3.17 -1.68
CA VAL A 197 3.41 3.66 -0.71
C VAL A 197 4.12 4.89 -1.25
N PHE A 198 4.62 4.83 -2.48
CA PHE A 198 5.33 5.96 -3.06
C PHE A 198 4.43 7.19 -3.23
N LYS A 199 3.21 7.04 -3.74
CA LYS A 199 2.27 8.17 -3.82
C LYS A 199 2.00 8.80 -2.46
N SER A 200 1.83 7.98 -1.43
CA SER A 200 1.51 8.45 -0.09
C SER A 200 2.67 9.22 0.52
N ILE A 201 3.89 8.67 0.49
CA ILE A 201 5.06 9.34 1.07
C ILE A 201 5.52 10.55 0.25
N PHE A 202 5.38 10.53 -1.08
CA PHE A 202 5.76 11.65 -1.95
C PHE A 202 4.92 12.91 -1.69
N ALA A 203 3.66 12.74 -1.28
CA ALA A 203 2.76 13.83 -0.91
C ALA A 203 3.11 14.50 0.43
N LEU A 204 4.00 13.90 1.22
CA LEU A 204 4.44 14.42 2.52
C LEU A 204 5.66 15.32 2.34
N THR A 205 5.79 16.35 3.18
CA THR A 205 7.00 17.18 3.19
C THR A 205 8.12 16.52 3.99
N THR A 206 9.36 16.68 3.53
CA THR A 206 10.59 16.23 4.19
C THR A 206 10.97 17.10 5.39
N GLU A 207 10.32 18.26 5.57
CA GLU A 207 10.66 19.20 6.65
C GLU A 207 10.13 18.76 8.02
N LYS A 208 9.08 17.94 8.03
CA LYS A 208 8.40 17.44 9.23
C LYS A 208 8.55 15.93 9.38
N GLU A 209 8.35 15.48 10.61
CA GLU A 209 8.32 14.08 10.99
C GLU A 209 7.20 13.33 10.30
N ILE A 210 7.47 12.08 9.91
CA ILE A 210 6.50 11.14 9.35
C ILE A 210 6.42 9.95 10.30
N PHE A 211 5.25 9.77 10.92
CA PHE A 211 4.97 8.62 11.76
C PHE A 211 4.60 7.41 10.89
N ILE A 212 5.21 6.26 11.18
CA ILE A 212 5.07 5.05 10.38
C ILE A 212 5.08 3.82 11.29
N GLU A 213 4.31 2.78 10.98
CA GLU A 213 4.35 1.54 11.77
C GLU A 213 5.72 0.86 11.67
N ASN A 214 6.22 0.37 12.80
CA ASN A 214 7.39 -0.51 12.82
C ASN A 214 7.00 -1.96 12.50
N GLU A 215 6.69 -2.20 11.23
CA GLU A 215 6.42 -3.53 10.70
C GLU A 215 7.70 -4.27 10.29
N SER A 216 7.59 -5.59 10.10
CA SER A 216 8.62 -6.32 9.37
C SER A 216 8.64 -5.86 7.91
N ARG A 217 9.73 -6.12 7.18
CA ARG A 217 9.79 -5.77 5.75
C ARG A 217 8.61 -6.37 4.95
N LEU A 218 8.05 -7.50 5.39
CA LEU A 218 6.90 -8.14 4.76
C LEU A 218 5.61 -7.80 5.51
N ILE A 219 4.59 -7.38 4.78
CA ILE A 219 3.23 -7.16 5.28
C ILE A 219 2.31 -8.09 4.48
N GLY A 220 1.93 -9.23 5.07
CA GLY A 220 1.24 -10.28 4.32
C GLY A 220 2.10 -10.80 3.16
N SER A 221 1.63 -10.62 1.91
CA SER A 221 2.38 -11.02 0.71
C SER A 221 3.19 -9.90 0.04
N VAL A 222 3.12 -8.66 0.54
CA VAL A 222 3.83 -7.51 -0.06
C VAL A 222 5.03 -7.10 0.79
N ALA A 223 5.99 -6.41 0.17
CA ALA A 223 7.22 -5.98 0.82
C ALA A 223 7.35 -4.46 0.77
N ILE A 224 7.79 -3.87 1.88
CA ILE A 224 8.19 -2.45 1.94
C ILE A 224 9.32 -2.23 0.93
N PRO A 225 9.27 -1.15 0.11
CA PRO A 225 10.36 -0.78 -0.79
C PRO A 225 11.70 -0.77 -0.04
N VAL A 226 12.75 -1.30 -0.67
CA VAL A 226 14.03 -1.53 0.02
C VAL A 226 14.66 -0.22 0.49
N GLU A 227 14.46 0.84 -0.29
CA GLU A 227 14.97 2.18 -0.04
C GLU A 227 14.31 2.77 1.23
N LEU A 228 12.97 2.70 1.32
CA LEU A 228 12.23 3.11 2.52
C LEU A 228 12.58 2.24 3.74
N TRP A 229 12.69 0.92 3.54
CA TRP A 229 13.04 -0.02 4.60
C TRP A 229 14.41 0.29 5.22
N GLN A 230 15.40 0.66 4.41
CA GLN A 230 16.72 1.07 4.89
C GLN A 230 16.64 2.31 5.79
N SER A 231 15.84 3.32 5.41
CA SER A 231 15.57 4.48 6.27
C SER A 231 14.87 4.09 7.58
N MET A 232 13.90 3.17 7.52
CA MET A 232 13.19 2.70 8.73
C MET A 232 14.12 2.04 9.75
N LEU A 233 15.13 1.28 9.29
CA LEU A 233 16.06 0.55 10.15
C LEU A 233 16.96 1.46 11.01
N THR A 234 17.24 2.68 10.55
CA THR A 234 18.09 3.65 11.26
C THR A 234 17.30 4.74 11.99
N SER A 235 16.00 4.84 11.71
CA SER A 235 15.14 5.87 12.28
C SER A 235 14.73 5.58 13.73
N PRO A 236 14.49 6.61 14.56
CA PRO A 236 14.07 6.44 15.95
C PRO A 236 12.80 5.57 16.07
N LEU A 237 12.79 4.67 17.05
CA LEU A 237 11.67 3.79 17.36
C LEU A 237 11.04 4.18 18.69
N VAL A 238 9.75 4.52 18.67
CA VAL A 238 8.92 4.71 19.86
C VAL A 238 8.11 3.44 20.09
N VAL A 239 8.41 2.70 21.16
CA VAL A 239 7.71 1.47 21.53
C VAL A 239 6.59 1.80 22.51
N MET A 240 5.36 1.56 22.05
CA MET A 240 4.16 1.62 22.87
C MET A 240 4.16 0.47 23.88
N ASP A 241 4.33 0.80 25.16
CA ASP A 241 4.20 -0.14 26.26
C ASP A 241 2.76 -0.13 26.78
N VAL A 242 2.01 -1.17 26.40
CA VAL A 242 0.59 -1.35 26.73
C VAL A 242 0.42 -2.63 27.53
N GLU A 243 -0.30 -2.52 28.64
CA GLU A 243 -0.58 -3.63 29.55
C GLU A 243 -1.29 -4.80 28.82
N PHE A 244 -1.00 -6.03 29.26
CA PHE A 244 -1.42 -7.25 28.58
C PHE A 244 -2.95 -7.38 28.46
N ASN A 245 -3.68 -7.17 29.56
CA ASN A 245 -5.14 -7.30 29.56
C ASN A 245 -5.80 -6.24 28.67
N THR A 246 -5.25 -5.03 28.63
CA THR A 246 -5.71 -3.97 27.72
C THR A 246 -5.57 -4.39 26.26
N ARG A 247 -4.42 -4.96 25.87
CA ARG A 247 -4.20 -5.49 24.52
C ARG A 247 -5.12 -6.67 24.20
N LEU A 248 -5.34 -7.56 25.18
CA LEU A 248 -6.21 -8.71 25.04
C LEU A 248 -7.66 -8.28 24.75
N GLN A 249 -8.20 -7.35 25.54
CA GLN A 249 -9.55 -6.81 25.35
C GLN A 249 -9.70 -6.19 23.97
N HIS A 250 -8.75 -5.33 23.59
CA HIS A 250 -8.75 -4.67 22.29
C HIS A 250 -8.68 -5.67 21.12
N LEU A 251 -7.90 -6.75 21.22
CA LEU A 251 -7.86 -7.77 20.17
C LEU A 251 -9.18 -8.52 20.00
N VAL A 252 -9.84 -8.84 21.11
CA VAL A 252 -11.16 -9.48 21.06
C VAL A 252 -12.16 -8.53 20.38
N GLU A 253 -12.12 -7.24 20.70
CA GLU A 253 -12.97 -6.24 20.04
C GLU A 253 -12.71 -6.15 18.53
N VAL A 254 -11.44 -6.08 18.11
CA VAL A 254 -11.07 -5.93 16.71
C VAL A 254 -11.44 -7.15 15.87
N TYR A 255 -11.23 -8.36 16.39
CA TYR A 255 -11.35 -9.59 15.60
C TYR A 255 -12.66 -10.36 15.83
N CYS A 256 -13.34 -10.15 16.95
CA CYS A 256 -14.47 -10.99 17.35
C CYS A 256 -15.83 -10.27 17.38
N ASN A 257 -15.86 -8.92 17.42
CA ASN A 257 -17.11 -8.18 17.65
C ASN A 257 -17.92 -7.79 16.38
N SER A 258 -17.69 -8.39 15.21
CA SER A 258 -18.36 -7.88 13.99
C SER A 258 -19.02 -8.88 13.04
N HIS A 259 -18.66 -10.16 12.93
CA HIS A 259 -19.37 -11.06 12.00
C HIS A 259 -19.33 -12.53 12.44
N GLU A 260 -20.45 -13.25 12.31
CA GLU A 260 -20.55 -14.71 12.50
C GLU A 260 -19.57 -15.50 11.61
N SER A 261 -19.04 -14.89 10.54
CA SER A 261 -18.05 -15.47 9.61
C SER A 261 -16.59 -15.41 10.08
N ASN A 262 -16.28 -14.86 11.26
CA ASN A 262 -14.89 -14.69 11.69
C ASN A 262 -14.25 -15.94 12.29
N ASP A 263 -15.02 -16.88 12.85
CA ASP A 263 -14.48 -18.06 13.52
C ASP A 263 -13.63 -18.94 12.58
N GLU A 264 -14.12 -19.21 11.36
CA GLU A 264 -13.39 -19.97 10.37
C GLU A 264 -12.05 -19.30 10.01
N ASN A 265 -12.07 -17.98 9.86
CA ASN A 265 -10.90 -17.18 9.53
C ASN A 265 -9.88 -17.16 10.68
N LEU A 266 -10.35 -17.11 11.92
CA LEU A 266 -9.54 -17.24 13.13
C LEU A 266 -8.89 -18.64 13.19
N ILE A 267 -9.67 -19.69 12.99
CA ILE A 267 -9.20 -21.09 12.97
C ILE A 267 -8.14 -21.28 11.89
N LEU A 268 -8.39 -20.77 10.67
CA LEU A 268 -7.42 -20.80 9.57
C LEU A 268 -6.13 -20.07 9.94
N SER A 269 -6.21 -18.94 10.63
CA SER A 269 -5.05 -18.17 11.07
C SER A 269 -4.24 -18.90 12.15
N PHE A 270 -4.89 -19.57 13.10
CA PHE A 270 -4.21 -20.46 14.06
C PHE A 270 -3.52 -21.64 13.36
N LYS A 271 -4.14 -22.25 12.35
CA LYS A 271 -3.51 -23.31 11.54
C LYS A 271 -2.23 -22.83 10.85
N LYS A 272 -2.19 -21.58 10.36
CA LYS A 272 -0.99 -20.99 9.73
C LYS A 272 0.19 -20.90 10.70
N ILE A 273 -0.07 -20.58 11.97
CA ILE A 273 0.97 -20.48 13.01
C ILE A 273 1.18 -21.78 13.81
N GLY A 274 0.37 -22.81 13.58
CA GLY A 274 0.35 -24.06 14.35
C GLY A 274 1.71 -24.74 14.50
N ARG A 275 2.54 -24.74 13.44
CA ARG A 275 3.91 -25.27 13.50
C ARG A 275 4.82 -24.54 14.48
N ARG A 276 4.56 -23.26 14.75
CA ARG A 276 5.37 -22.41 15.64
C ARG A 276 4.87 -22.41 17.08
N ILE A 277 3.55 -22.47 17.26
CA ILE A 277 2.93 -22.47 18.61
C ILE A 277 2.78 -23.88 19.21
N GLY A 278 2.88 -24.93 18.38
CA GLY A 278 2.67 -26.32 18.79
C GLY A 278 1.23 -26.79 18.58
N SER A 279 1.06 -28.08 18.29
CA SER A 279 -0.24 -28.70 17.99
C SER A 279 -1.23 -28.61 19.15
N GLU A 280 -0.75 -28.76 20.39
CA GLU A 280 -1.58 -28.66 21.60
C GLU A 280 -2.20 -27.27 21.77
N LYS A 281 -1.37 -26.22 21.76
CA LYS A 281 -1.84 -24.82 21.83
C LYS A 281 -2.77 -24.45 20.67
N MET A 282 -2.45 -24.92 19.46
CA MET A 282 -3.30 -24.71 18.29
C MET A 282 -4.69 -25.35 18.49
N ASN A 283 -4.75 -26.60 18.93
CA ASN A 283 -6.02 -27.29 19.17
C ASN A 283 -6.82 -26.64 20.31
N LEU A 284 -6.13 -26.18 21.37
CA LEU A 284 -6.75 -25.44 22.45
C LEU A 284 -7.36 -24.11 21.97
N ALA A 285 -6.65 -23.35 21.13
CA ALA A 285 -7.15 -22.12 20.55
C ALA A 285 -8.37 -22.37 19.66
N ILE A 286 -8.32 -23.38 18.79
CA ILE A 286 -9.44 -23.77 17.92
C ILE A 286 -10.67 -24.18 18.75
N ASN A 287 -10.47 -24.99 19.79
CA ASN A 287 -11.57 -25.39 20.69
C ASN A 287 -12.16 -24.17 21.42
N SER A 288 -11.31 -23.24 21.86
CA SER A 288 -11.74 -22.01 22.52
C SER A 288 -12.59 -21.14 21.58
N ILE A 289 -12.20 -21.01 20.31
CA ILE A 289 -13.01 -20.32 19.27
C ILE A 289 -14.37 -21.01 19.10
N ASN A 290 -14.40 -22.34 18.93
CA ASN A 290 -15.64 -23.11 18.76
C ASN A 290 -16.60 -22.93 19.95
N GLN A 291 -16.06 -22.74 21.15
CA GLN A 291 -16.81 -22.50 22.38
C GLN A 291 -17.05 -21.01 22.67
N LYS A 292 -16.75 -20.12 21.72
CA LYS A 292 -16.87 -18.65 21.86
C LYS A 292 -16.04 -18.05 23.02
N ARG A 293 -15.03 -18.80 23.50
CA ARG A 293 -14.03 -18.34 24.47
C ARG A 293 -12.90 -17.60 23.75
N TYR A 294 -13.23 -16.46 23.15
CA TYR A 294 -12.32 -15.69 22.31
C TYR A 294 -11.11 -15.12 23.08
N LYS A 295 -11.29 -14.77 24.35
CA LYS A 295 -10.19 -14.31 25.22
C LYS A 295 -9.09 -15.37 25.33
N ASP A 296 -9.45 -16.61 25.59
CA ASP A 296 -8.51 -17.72 25.76
C ASP A 296 -7.72 -17.99 24.46
N ALA A 297 -8.39 -17.90 23.30
CA ALA A 297 -7.70 -18.00 22.01
C ALA A 297 -6.76 -16.82 21.78
N ALA A 298 -7.20 -15.59 22.05
CA ALA A 298 -6.38 -14.39 21.89
C ALA A 298 -5.16 -14.39 22.83
N GLU A 299 -5.28 -14.92 24.04
CA GLU A 299 -4.16 -15.13 24.98
C GLU A 299 -3.05 -16.01 24.37
N ILE A 300 -3.44 -17.12 23.72
CA ILE A 300 -2.50 -18.02 23.03
C ILE A 300 -1.79 -17.29 21.88
N ALA A 301 -2.52 -16.48 21.11
CA ALA A 301 -1.93 -15.67 20.05
C ALA A 301 -0.95 -14.62 20.61
N LEU A 302 -1.32 -13.94 21.69
CA LEU A 302 -0.47 -12.93 22.33
C LEU A 302 0.83 -13.53 22.89
N ASP A 303 0.79 -14.67 23.56
CA ASP A 303 2.00 -15.37 24.04
C ASP A 303 2.99 -15.64 22.89
N TYR A 304 2.48 -16.03 21.72
CA TYR A 304 3.30 -16.26 20.54
C TYR A 304 3.89 -14.95 19.97
N TYR A 305 3.06 -13.93 19.75
CA TYR A 305 3.50 -12.68 19.14
C TYR A 305 4.44 -11.86 20.04
N ASP A 306 4.21 -11.86 21.35
CA ASP A 306 5.08 -11.18 22.32
C ASP A 306 6.51 -11.77 22.30
N LYS A 307 6.64 -13.10 22.14
CA LYS A 307 7.94 -13.78 21.99
C LYS A 307 8.65 -13.40 20.68
N CYS A 308 7.91 -13.37 19.57
CA CYS A 308 8.47 -12.91 18.29
C CYS A 308 8.94 -11.47 18.36
N TYR A 309 8.14 -10.58 18.95
CA TYR A 309 8.45 -9.16 19.06
C TYR A 309 9.72 -8.89 19.88
N ALA A 310 9.87 -9.58 21.02
CA ALA A 310 11.08 -9.46 21.85
C ALA A 310 12.35 -9.86 21.09
N TYR A 311 12.27 -10.93 20.28
CA TYR A 311 13.37 -11.37 19.44
C TYR A 311 13.71 -10.36 18.33
N ASP A 312 12.70 -9.76 17.70
CA ASP A 312 12.91 -8.78 16.63
C ASP A 312 13.54 -7.48 17.15
N ILE A 313 13.11 -6.97 18.31
CA ILE A 313 13.75 -5.81 18.95
C ILE A 313 15.22 -6.08 19.27
N SER A 314 15.55 -7.26 19.79
CA SER A 314 16.94 -7.57 20.21
C SER A 314 17.97 -7.55 19.08
N LYS A 315 17.52 -7.59 17.81
CA LYS A 315 18.38 -7.56 16.63
C LYS A 315 18.74 -6.17 16.15
N VAL A 316 18.06 -5.13 16.63
CA VAL A 316 18.20 -3.79 16.05
C VAL A 316 19.13 -2.93 16.91
N ALA A 317 20.42 -3.21 16.82
CA ALA A 317 21.46 -2.54 17.61
C ALA A 317 21.81 -1.11 17.14
N THR A 318 21.22 -0.62 16.05
CA THR A 318 21.71 0.57 15.33
C THR A 318 20.81 1.81 15.41
N ARG A 319 19.66 1.76 16.10
CA ARG A 319 18.74 2.91 16.24
C ARG A 319 18.39 3.20 17.69
N SER A 320 17.98 4.44 17.97
CA SER A 320 17.46 4.82 19.28
C SER A 320 16.07 4.20 19.52
N ILE A 321 15.87 3.64 20.71
CA ILE A 321 14.62 3.00 21.13
C ILE A 321 14.12 3.73 22.35
N HIS A 322 12.91 4.26 22.27
CA HIS A 322 12.25 5.06 23.30
C HIS A 322 10.98 4.35 23.71
N GLN A 323 10.76 4.13 25.01
CA GLN A 323 9.53 3.54 25.50
C GLN A 323 8.53 4.63 25.89
N TYR A 324 7.28 4.44 25.51
CA TYR A 324 6.18 5.30 25.93
C TYR A 324 5.10 4.44 26.59
N THR A 325 4.95 4.60 27.90
CA THR A 325 3.96 3.86 28.69
C THR A 325 2.57 4.42 28.46
N ILE A 326 1.65 3.55 28.05
CA ILE A 326 0.28 3.90 27.73
C ILE A 326 -0.64 3.44 28.85
N LYS A 327 -1.41 4.39 29.40
CA LYS A 327 -2.35 4.13 30.49
C LYS A 327 -3.63 3.44 29.98
N ASP A 328 -4.12 3.87 28.82
CA ASP A 328 -5.31 3.34 28.16
C ASP A 328 -5.25 3.63 26.65
N LEU A 329 -6.09 2.95 25.87
CA LEU A 329 -6.19 3.15 24.41
C LEU A 329 -7.12 4.31 24.02
N GLU A 330 -7.43 5.22 24.95
CA GLU A 330 -8.14 6.47 24.71
C GLU A 330 -7.14 7.57 24.33
N PHE A 331 -6.43 7.30 23.23
CA PHE A 331 -5.38 8.14 22.64
C PHE A 331 -5.70 9.63 22.63
N GLU A 332 -6.95 10.03 22.37
CA GLU A 332 -7.38 11.43 22.34
C GLU A 332 -7.08 12.19 23.65
N LYS A 333 -7.02 11.50 24.80
CA LYS A 333 -6.75 12.11 26.11
C LYS A 333 -5.30 12.54 26.32
N TRP A 334 -4.36 11.91 25.62
CA TRP A 334 -2.91 12.06 25.88
C TRP A 334 -2.08 12.24 24.61
N ILE A 335 -2.71 12.33 23.44
CA ILE A 335 -2.03 12.43 22.15
C ILE A 335 -1.06 13.62 22.06
N ASP A 336 -1.42 14.75 22.66
CA ASP A 336 -0.58 15.95 22.62
C ASP A 336 0.73 15.72 23.40
N ASP A 337 0.67 15.07 24.57
CA ASP A 337 1.86 14.66 25.35
C ASP A 337 2.74 13.66 24.56
N PHE A 338 2.11 12.75 23.81
CA PHE A 338 2.84 11.80 22.96
C PHE A 338 3.55 12.49 21.79
N ILE A 339 2.90 13.46 21.15
CA ILE A 339 3.51 14.27 20.09
C ILE A 339 4.70 15.05 20.65
N ASP A 340 4.55 15.68 21.81
CA ASP A 340 5.63 16.41 22.47
C ASP A 340 6.80 15.51 22.85
N PHE A 341 6.53 14.30 23.36
CA PHE A 341 7.55 13.28 23.59
C PHE A 341 8.30 12.92 22.30
N CYS A 342 7.59 12.67 21.21
CA CYS A 342 8.22 12.37 19.92
C CYS A 342 9.04 13.55 19.36
N ASN A 343 8.61 14.78 19.59
CA ASN A 343 9.35 15.98 19.19
C ASN A 343 10.65 16.14 19.99
N GLN A 344 10.73 15.68 21.25
CA GLN A 344 11.95 15.76 22.06
C GLN A 344 13.04 14.78 21.62
N ILE A 345 12.66 13.62 21.05
CA ILE A 345 13.58 12.62 20.48
C ILE A 345 14.47 13.23 19.38
N LYS A 346 13.99 14.31 18.75
CA LYS A 346 14.64 15.08 17.68
C LYS A 346 15.92 15.80 18.14
N ASP A 347 15.97 16.22 19.40
CA ASP A 347 17.01 17.12 19.91
C ASP A 347 18.24 16.39 20.48
N GLY A 348 18.27 15.05 20.40
CA GLY A 348 19.33 14.25 21.03
C GLY A 348 19.36 14.35 22.56
N LYS A 349 18.28 14.89 23.16
CA LYS A 349 18.08 14.94 24.61
C LYS A 349 17.26 13.72 25.03
N ASN A 350 17.93 12.61 25.29
CA ASN A 350 17.61 11.60 26.31
C ASN A 350 18.62 10.47 26.25
#